data_AF-A0A6G0TTW6-F1
#
_entry.id   AF-A0A6G0TTW6-F1
#
_cell.length_a   1.000
_cell.length_b   1.000
_cell.length_c   1.000
_cell.angle_alpha   90.00
_cell.angle_beta   90.00
_cell.angle_gamma   90.00
#
_symmetry.space_group_name_H-M   'P 1'
#
loop_
_entity.id
_entity.type
_entity.pdbx_description
1 polymer ?
#
loop_
_entity_poly.entity_id
_entity_poly.type
_entity_poly.pdbx_seq_one_letter_code
_entity_poly.pdbx_strand_id
1 'polypeptide(L)'
;MSSREKLFIIGYMNHQITGSKLPSRGDCLKVLFYNMRITKLNLNDSASLVIEECIVFWKKARIPTQVTHRCKAKLIKLYEEWKGILKNKNKTNQTFKQKEQLFSDSMNDLFDIAHQDALTMIRIQEDKLFLLKQREKGRPGSMLGVDIKLTNIEKRKQIRKENETKRKEINLKHIITTAATDEYSSESEPEYMEKSFEIDEQQETGPSKPKRARKELLTSRLAAAFDKCKISESDAVHLLVAFLEAVSLDPSDYIINRTSIRNARAVYRESYD
;
A
#
# COMPACT_ATOMS: atom_id res chain seq x y z
N MET A 1 -29.29 -5.39 -25.32
CA MET A 1 -28.66 -4.35 -26.17
C MET A 1 -27.22 -4.19 -25.69
N SER A 2 -26.14 -4.35 -26.46
CA SER A 2 -25.89 -4.23 -27.89
C SER A 2 -25.13 -5.47 -28.39
N SER A 3 -25.36 -5.86 -29.64
CA SER A 3 -24.68 -6.97 -30.33
C SER A 3 -23.17 -6.85 -30.17
N ARG A 4 -22.51 -7.86 -29.59
CA ARG A 4 -21.05 -7.89 -29.42
C ARG A 4 -20.39 -7.94 -30.79
N GLU A 5 -20.10 -6.77 -31.35
CA GLU A 5 -19.44 -6.65 -32.65
C GLU A 5 -18.07 -7.32 -32.57
N LYS A 6 -17.82 -8.29 -33.46
CA LYS A 6 -16.55 -9.01 -33.53
C LYS A 6 -15.56 -8.20 -34.35
N LEU A 7 -14.51 -7.74 -33.70
CA LEU A 7 -13.41 -7.04 -34.34
C LEU A 7 -12.52 -8.02 -35.10
N PHE A 8 -12.06 -7.60 -36.28
CA PHE A 8 -11.12 -8.36 -37.10
C PHE A 8 -9.84 -8.69 -36.29
N ILE A 9 -9.50 -9.98 -36.21
CA ILE A 9 -8.41 -10.58 -35.41
C ILE A 9 -8.60 -10.44 -33.88
N ILE A 10 -9.07 -9.30 -33.39
CA ILE A 10 -9.13 -8.97 -31.96
C ILE A 10 -10.25 -9.74 -31.23
N GLY A 11 -11.33 -10.09 -31.93
CA GLY A 11 -12.49 -10.76 -31.34
C GLY A 11 -13.44 -9.77 -30.67
N TYR A 12 -14.01 -10.14 -29.53
CA TYR A 12 -15.03 -9.32 -28.86
C TYR A 12 -14.42 -8.24 -27.97
N MET A 13 -15.03 -7.05 -28.00
CA MET A 13 -14.71 -5.95 -27.10
C MET A 13 -15.02 -6.30 -25.65
N ASN A 14 -14.20 -5.79 -24.73
CA ASN A 14 -14.37 -5.93 -23.29
C ASN A 14 -14.37 -4.54 -22.66
N HIS A 15 -15.20 -4.30 -21.65
CA HIS A 15 -15.27 -2.99 -20.99
C HIS A 15 -14.11 -2.72 -20.03
N GLN A 16 -13.40 -3.76 -19.60
CA GLN A 16 -12.27 -3.66 -18.68
C GLN A 16 -11.31 -4.84 -18.88
N ILE A 17 -10.06 -4.67 -18.45
CA ILE A 17 -9.08 -5.76 -18.42
C ILE A 17 -9.38 -6.66 -17.21
N THR A 18 -9.56 -7.95 -17.44
CA THR A 18 -9.85 -8.93 -16.39
C THR A 18 -8.86 -10.09 -16.41
N GLY A 19 -8.77 -10.80 -15.29
CA GLY A 19 -7.95 -11.99 -15.14
C GLY A 19 -6.85 -11.83 -14.10
N SER A 20 -5.98 -12.83 -14.06
CA SER A 20 -4.92 -12.96 -13.05
C SER A 20 -3.51 -12.87 -13.62
N LYS A 21 -3.37 -12.61 -14.91
CA LYS A 21 -2.10 -12.46 -15.61
C LYS A 21 -1.80 -10.99 -15.89
N LEU A 22 -0.56 -10.67 -16.28
CA LEU A 22 -0.28 -9.35 -16.81
C LEU A 22 -1.03 -9.17 -18.15
N PRO A 23 -1.55 -7.96 -18.47
CA PRO A 23 -2.36 -7.75 -19.66
C PRO A 23 -1.68 -8.17 -20.96
N SER A 24 -2.42 -8.82 -21.87
CA SER A 24 -1.92 -9.05 -23.23
C SER A 24 -2.13 -7.85 -24.14
N ARG A 25 -1.44 -7.88 -25.28
CA ARG A 25 -1.71 -6.97 -26.42
C ARG A 25 -3.20 -7.00 -26.79
N GLY A 26 -3.79 -8.18 -26.84
CA GLY A 26 -5.20 -8.38 -27.14
C GLY A 26 -6.15 -7.80 -26.09
N ASP A 27 -5.87 -8.01 -24.80
CA ASP A 27 -6.68 -7.45 -23.71
C ASP A 27 -6.72 -5.92 -23.80
N CYS A 28 -5.56 -5.29 -24.03
CA CYS A 28 -5.45 -3.84 -24.18
C CYS A 28 -6.27 -3.33 -25.38
N LEU A 29 -6.19 -4.01 -26.53
CA LEU A 29 -6.93 -3.62 -27.72
C LEU A 29 -8.45 -3.78 -27.53
N LYS A 30 -8.92 -4.84 -26.88
CA LYS A 30 -10.36 -5.06 -26.64
C LYS A 30 -10.99 -3.93 -25.83
N VAL A 31 -10.29 -3.46 -24.80
CA VAL A 31 -10.73 -2.34 -23.96
C VAL A 31 -10.59 -1.00 -24.70
N LEU A 32 -9.51 -0.83 -25.46
CA LEU A 32 -9.33 0.36 -26.30
C LEU A 32 -10.52 0.54 -27.26
N PHE A 33 -10.92 -0.53 -27.96
CA PHE A 33 -12.05 -0.47 -28.88
C PHE A 33 -13.39 -0.30 -28.18
N TYR A 34 -13.57 -0.88 -27.00
CA TYR A 34 -14.76 -0.61 -26.20
C TYR A 34 -14.87 0.88 -25.88
N ASN A 35 -13.79 1.50 -25.41
CA ASN A 35 -13.77 2.93 -25.10
C ASN A 35 -14.04 3.79 -26.34
N MET A 36 -13.44 3.45 -27.48
CA MET A 36 -13.64 4.21 -28.70
C MET A 36 -15.03 4.05 -29.33
N ARG A 37 -15.59 2.84 -29.33
CA ARG A 37 -16.85 2.54 -30.05
C ARG A 37 -18.09 2.67 -29.18
N ILE A 38 -17.99 2.28 -27.91
CA ILE A 38 -19.13 2.25 -26.98
C ILE A 38 -19.18 3.52 -26.14
N THR A 39 -18.06 3.89 -25.51
CA THR A 39 -18.01 5.12 -24.69
C THR A 39 -17.71 6.38 -25.50
N LYS A 40 -17.41 6.23 -26.81
CA LYS A 40 -17.20 7.31 -27.79
C LYS A 40 -16.06 8.26 -27.44
N LEU A 41 -15.06 7.77 -26.72
CA LEU A 41 -13.84 8.53 -26.43
C LEU A 41 -12.92 8.56 -27.66
N ASN A 42 -12.10 9.60 -27.77
CA ASN A 42 -11.07 9.64 -28.81
C ASN A 42 -9.96 8.60 -28.51
N LEU A 43 -9.10 8.34 -29.51
CA LEU A 43 -8.02 7.35 -29.37
C LEU A 43 -7.04 7.70 -28.24
N ASN A 44 -6.77 8.98 -28.04
CA ASN A 44 -5.79 9.47 -27.08
C ASN A 44 -6.25 9.23 -25.64
N ASP A 45 -7.49 9.61 -25.33
CA ASP A 45 -8.11 9.43 -24.01
C ASP A 45 -8.40 7.96 -23.74
N SER A 46 -8.91 7.23 -24.73
CA SER A 46 -9.12 5.79 -24.64
C SER A 46 -7.82 5.05 -24.30
N ALA A 47 -6.70 5.44 -24.94
CA ALA A 47 -5.40 4.85 -24.66
C ALA A 47 -4.89 5.20 -23.25
N SER A 48 -5.13 6.43 -22.76
CA SER A 48 -4.79 6.78 -21.37
C SER A 48 -5.48 5.85 -20.37
N LEU A 49 -6.80 5.66 -20.50
CA LEU A 49 -7.57 4.80 -19.60
C LEU A 49 -7.09 3.35 -19.61
N VAL A 50 -6.84 2.78 -20.79
CA VAL A 50 -6.31 1.41 -20.91
C VAL A 50 -4.94 1.28 -20.23
N ILE A 51 -4.07 2.29 -20.36
CA ILE A 51 -2.76 2.27 -19.72
C ILE A 51 -2.88 2.39 -18.20
N GLU A 52 -3.79 3.21 -17.69
CA GLU A 52 -4.07 3.31 -16.26
C GLU A 52 -4.55 1.96 -15.69
N GLU A 53 -5.49 1.30 -16.39
CA GLU A 53 -5.92 -0.07 -16.05
C GLU A 53 -4.74 -1.05 -16.08
N CYS A 54 -3.91 -1.02 -17.13
CA CYS A 54 -2.74 -1.87 -17.22
C CYS A 54 -1.81 -1.67 -16.02
N ILE A 55 -1.48 -0.42 -15.69
CA ILE A 55 -0.58 -0.08 -14.59
C ILE A 55 -1.06 -0.69 -13.27
N VAL A 56 -2.37 -0.83 -13.04
CA VAL A 56 -2.89 -1.51 -11.84
C VAL A 56 -2.42 -2.96 -11.76
N PHE A 57 -2.42 -3.71 -12.86
CA PHE A 57 -1.92 -5.10 -12.90
C PHE A 57 -0.43 -5.17 -12.61
N TRP A 58 0.36 -4.26 -13.21
CA TRP A 58 1.80 -4.20 -13.00
C TRP A 58 2.17 -3.79 -11.56
N LYS A 59 1.42 -2.86 -10.97
CA LYS A 59 1.52 -2.50 -9.54
C LYS A 59 1.19 -3.68 -8.63
N LYS A 60 0.14 -4.46 -8.94
CA LYS A 60 -0.20 -5.69 -8.20
C LYS A 60 0.92 -6.72 -8.26
N ALA A 61 1.59 -6.84 -9.40
CA ALA A 61 2.76 -7.70 -9.58
C ALA A 61 4.07 -7.10 -9.02
N ARG A 62 4.04 -5.89 -8.44
CA ARG A 62 5.21 -5.18 -7.89
C ARG A 62 6.33 -4.94 -8.91
N ILE A 63 5.98 -4.89 -10.20
CA ILE A 63 6.94 -4.66 -11.27
C ILE A 63 6.94 -3.18 -11.64
N PRO A 64 8.10 -2.50 -11.65
CA PRO A 64 8.18 -1.11 -12.06
C PRO A 64 7.86 -0.97 -13.55
N THR A 65 7.04 0.02 -13.88
CA THR A 65 6.63 0.33 -15.25
C THR A 65 7.41 1.51 -15.82
N GLN A 66 7.36 1.67 -17.14
CA GLN A 66 7.80 2.90 -17.80
C GLN A 66 6.86 4.07 -17.48
N VAL A 67 7.30 5.28 -17.84
CA VAL A 67 6.49 6.49 -17.77
C VAL A 67 5.23 6.34 -18.65
N THR A 68 4.09 6.79 -18.15
CA THR A 68 2.75 6.61 -18.74
C THR A 68 2.69 6.98 -20.23
N HIS A 69 3.30 8.10 -20.62
CA HIS A 69 3.35 8.54 -22.02
C HIS A 69 4.03 7.51 -22.96
N ARG A 70 5.12 6.85 -22.52
CA ARG A 70 5.78 5.81 -23.32
C ARG A 70 4.90 4.57 -23.48
N CYS A 71 4.23 4.16 -22.40
CA CYS A 71 3.27 3.05 -22.42
C CYS A 71 2.11 3.34 -23.39
N LYS A 72 1.58 4.57 -23.34
CA LYS A 72 0.52 5.04 -24.24
C LYS A 72 0.96 5.05 -25.69
N ALA A 73 2.14 5.59 -26.00
CA ALA A 73 2.70 5.57 -27.35
C ALA A 73 2.81 4.13 -27.88
N LYS A 74 3.19 3.17 -27.02
CA LYS A 74 3.23 1.75 -27.37
C LYS A 74 1.86 1.16 -27.72
N LEU A 75 0.80 1.54 -27.00
CA LEU A 75 -0.57 1.11 -27.30
C LEU A 75 -1.10 1.74 -28.59
N ILE A 76 -0.83 3.02 -28.83
CA ILE A 76 -1.22 3.71 -30.06
C ILE A 76 -0.53 3.05 -31.27
N LYS A 77 0.77 2.75 -31.16
CA LYS A 77 1.51 2.03 -32.20
C LYS A 77 0.88 0.65 -32.49
N LEU A 78 0.49 -0.08 -31.45
CA LEU A 78 -0.20 -1.37 -31.59
C LEU A 78 -1.56 -1.23 -32.31
N TYR A 79 -2.31 -0.16 -32.04
CA TYR A 79 -3.53 0.16 -32.78
C TYR A 79 -3.27 0.51 -34.25
N GLU A 80 -2.20 1.27 -34.54
CA GLU A 80 -1.81 1.61 -35.92
C GLU A 80 -1.36 0.38 -36.72
N GLU A 81 -0.61 -0.53 -36.08
CA GLU A 81 -0.24 -1.84 -36.65
C GLU A 81 -1.51 -2.61 -37.07
N TRP A 82 -2.50 -2.73 -36.17
CA TRP A 82 -3.78 -3.35 -36.48
C TRP A 82 -4.53 -2.64 -37.61
N LYS A 83 -4.57 -1.31 -37.61
CA LYS A 83 -5.23 -0.50 -38.66
C LYS A 83 -4.59 -0.74 -40.02
N GLY A 84 -3.26 -0.88 -40.06
CA GLY A 84 -2.51 -1.24 -41.27
C GLY A 84 -2.86 -2.63 -41.80
N ILE A 85 -3.06 -3.60 -40.91
CA ILE A 85 -3.51 -4.95 -41.26
C ILE A 85 -4.95 -4.92 -41.79
N LEU A 86 -5.85 -4.22 -41.11
CA LEU A 86 -7.24 -4.08 -41.53
C LEU A 86 -7.38 -3.49 -42.95
N LYS A 87 -6.56 -2.49 -43.30
CA LYS A 87 -6.52 -1.90 -44.65
C LYS A 87 -6.13 -2.90 -45.74
N ASN A 88 -5.37 -3.94 -45.39
CA ASN A 88 -4.83 -4.93 -46.32
C ASN A 88 -5.54 -6.29 -46.23
N LYS A 89 -6.62 -6.42 -45.45
CA LYS A 89 -7.33 -7.70 -45.20
C LYS A 89 -7.80 -8.43 -46.46
N ASN A 90 -8.10 -7.70 -47.54
CA ASN A 90 -8.59 -8.27 -48.81
C ASN A 90 -7.44 -8.62 -49.77
N LYS A 91 -6.19 -8.29 -49.44
CA LYS A 91 -5.04 -8.51 -50.33
C LYS A 91 -4.49 -9.92 -50.15
N THR A 92 -4.32 -10.63 -51.25
CA THR A 92 -3.91 -12.05 -51.23
C THR A 92 -2.40 -12.26 -51.12
N ASN A 93 -1.59 -11.19 -51.19
CA ASN A 93 -0.13 -11.28 -51.17
C ASN A 93 0.36 -11.99 -49.88
N GLN A 94 1.27 -12.95 -50.04
CA GLN A 94 1.82 -13.77 -48.97
C GLN A 94 2.41 -12.94 -47.84
N THR A 95 3.06 -11.81 -48.14
CA THR A 95 3.62 -10.91 -47.12
C THR A 95 2.55 -10.31 -46.21
N PHE A 96 1.36 -10.00 -46.73
CA PHE A 96 0.26 -9.49 -45.90
C PHE A 96 -0.33 -10.59 -45.02
N LYS A 97 -0.51 -11.80 -45.56
CA LYS A 97 -0.97 -12.97 -44.79
C LYS A 97 -0.01 -13.32 -43.65
N GLN A 98 1.30 -13.28 -43.90
CA GLN A 98 2.31 -13.49 -42.86
C GLN A 98 2.24 -12.41 -41.76
N LYS A 99 2.08 -11.14 -42.14
CA LYS A 99 1.91 -10.04 -41.15
C LYS A 99 0.63 -10.21 -40.33
N GLU A 100 -0.46 -10.62 -40.96
CA GLU A 100 -1.72 -10.92 -40.29
C GLU A 100 -1.57 -12.07 -39.27
N GLN A 101 -0.92 -13.17 -39.68
CA GLN A 101 -0.65 -14.32 -38.82
C GLN A 101 0.26 -13.93 -37.65
N LEU A 102 1.39 -13.27 -37.90
CA LEU A 102 2.30 -12.80 -36.84
C LEU A 102 1.59 -11.89 -35.84
N PHE A 103 0.72 -11.00 -36.32
CA PHE A 103 -0.06 -10.15 -35.45
C PHE A 103 -1.05 -10.96 -34.61
N SER A 104 -1.80 -11.88 -35.23
CA SER A 104 -2.73 -12.78 -34.54
C SER A 104 -2.04 -13.64 -33.48
N ASP A 105 -0.85 -14.16 -33.77
CA ASP A 105 -0.08 -14.97 -32.83
C ASP A 105 0.38 -14.13 -31.63
N SER A 106 0.77 -12.87 -31.89
CA SER A 106 1.19 -11.92 -30.84
C SER A 106 0.04 -11.42 -29.96
N MET A 107 -1.22 -11.72 -30.29
CA MET A 107 -2.38 -11.21 -29.54
C MET A 107 -2.38 -11.65 -28.08
N ASN A 108 -1.93 -12.87 -27.82
CA ASN A 108 -1.85 -13.45 -26.48
C ASN A 108 -0.54 -13.12 -25.75
N ASP A 109 0.40 -12.46 -26.43
CA ASP A 109 1.68 -12.06 -25.83
C ASP A 109 1.51 -10.87 -24.89
N LEU A 110 2.49 -10.73 -23.99
CA LEU A 110 2.54 -9.67 -22.99
C LEU A 110 2.52 -8.29 -23.64
N PHE A 111 1.62 -7.43 -23.18
CA PHE A 111 1.75 -6.00 -23.40
C PHE A 111 2.79 -5.43 -22.42
N ASP A 112 4.06 -5.60 -22.78
CA ASP A 112 5.17 -5.29 -21.87
C ASP A 112 5.32 -3.78 -21.67
N ILE A 113 5.01 -3.29 -20.47
CA ILE A 113 5.23 -1.90 -20.05
C ILE A 113 6.25 -1.81 -18.91
N ALA A 114 7.02 -2.87 -18.67
CA ALA A 114 8.07 -2.90 -17.66
C ALA A 114 9.11 -1.80 -17.94
N HIS A 115 9.64 -1.22 -16.86
CA HIS A 115 10.82 -0.37 -16.96
C HIS A 115 11.98 -1.13 -17.64
N GLN A 116 12.86 -0.42 -18.34
CA GLN A 116 14.04 -0.99 -18.99
C GLN A 116 14.88 -1.79 -17.99
N ASP A 117 15.18 -1.17 -16.85
CA ASP A 117 15.87 -1.78 -15.71
C ASP A 117 14.94 -2.52 -14.72
N ALA A 118 13.77 -3.00 -15.15
CA ALA A 118 12.83 -3.64 -14.22
C ALA A 118 13.46 -4.84 -13.48
N LEU A 119 14.25 -5.67 -14.17
CA LEU A 119 14.88 -6.85 -13.57
C LEU A 119 15.94 -6.51 -12.51
N THR A 120 16.56 -5.33 -12.57
CA THR A 120 17.53 -4.88 -11.55
C THR A 120 16.82 -4.19 -10.39
N MET A 121 15.74 -3.44 -10.67
CA MET A 121 14.94 -2.77 -9.64
C MET A 121 14.14 -3.73 -8.75
N ILE A 122 13.62 -4.81 -9.33
CA ILE A 122 12.90 -5.84 -8.58
C ILE A 122 13.88 -6.48 -7.59
N ARG A 123 13.50 -6.52 -6.31
CA ARG A 123 14.33 -7.11 -5.24
C ARG A 123 14.03 -8.58 -5.02
N ILE A 124 12.78 -8.98 -5.23
CA ILE A 124 12.24 -10.31 -4.95
C ILE A 124 12.51 -11.21 -6.17
N GLN A 125 13.11 -12.37 -5.97
CA GLN A 125 13.51 -13.26 -7.08
C GLN A 125 12.28 -13.88 -7.75
N GLU A 126 11.23 -14.17 -6.98
CA GLU A 126 9.95 -14.68 -7.44
C GLU A 126 9.28 -13.71 -8.43
N ASP A 127 9.29 -12.40 -8.14
CA ASP A 127 8.73 -11.38 -9.03
C ASP A 127 9.53 -11.26 -10.34
N LYS A 128 10.86 -11.44 -10.29
CA LYS A 128 11.70 -11.51 -11.51
C LYS A 128 11.35 -12.71 -12.36
N LEU A 129 11.27 -13.89 -11.75
CA LEU A 129 10.90 -15.14 -12.43
C LEU A 129 9.49 -15.04 -13.01
N PHE A 130 8.57 -14.41 -12.29
CA PHE A 130 7.22 -14.14 -12.77
C PHE A 130 7.24 -13.26 -14.03
N LEU A 131 7.98 -12.14 -14.02
CA LEU A 131 8.11 -11.28 -15.21
C LEU A 131 8.72 -12.04 -16.40
N LEU A 132 9.76 -12.84 -16.18
CA LEU A 132 10.38 -13.65 -17.23
C LEU A 132 9.38 -14.66 -17.83
N LYS A 133 8.66 -15.40 -16.98
CA LYS A 133 7.60 -16.31 -17.43
C LYS A 133 6.50 -15.59 -18.18
N GLN A 134 6.08 -14.41 -17.73
CA GLN A 134 5.06 -13.64 -18.45
C GLN A 134 5.55 -13.15 -19.83
N ARG A 135 6.86 -12.98 -20.05
CA ARG A 135 7.42 -12.61 -21.36
C ARG A 135 7.50 -13.77 -22.34
N GLU A 136 7.42 -15.01 -21.87
CA GLU A 136 7.34 -16.19 -22.75
C GLU A 136 6.01 -16.21 -23.51
N LYS A 137 5.99 -16.89 -24.68
CA LYS A 137 4.78 -17.00 -25.51
C LYS A 137 3.62 -17.58 -24.71
N GLY A 138 2.46 -16.92 -24.79
CA GLY A 138 1.25 -17.34 -24.07
C GLY A 138 1.18 -16.93 -22.59
N ARG A 139 2.16 -16.17 -22.09
CA ARG A 139 2.20 -15.65 -20.70
C ARG A 139 1.96 -16.74 -19.65
N PRO A 140 2.83 -17.76 -19.54
CA PRO A 140 2.74 -18.76 -18.48
C PRO A 140 2.89 -18.13 -17.09
N GLY A 141 2.14 -18.65 -16.11
CA GLY A 141 2.07 -18.11 -14.76
C GLY A 141 0.86 -17.21 -14.52
N SER A 142 0.54 -17.01 -13.24
CA SER A 142 -0.59 -16.23 -12.75
C SER A 142 -0.19 -15.54 -11.44
N MET A 143 -0.80 -14.39 -11.16
CA MET A 143 -0.68 -13.67 -9.89
C MET A 143 -1.48 -14.31 -8.75
N LEU A 144 -2.20 -15.42 -8.98
CA LEU A 144 -2.87 -16.17 -7.91
C LEU A 144 -1.81 -16.88 -7.04
N GLY A 145 -1.42 -16.21 -5.96
CA GLY A 145 -0.43 -16.68 -4.99
C GLY A 145 0.11 -15.52 -4.17
N VAL A 146 -0.77 -14.77 -3.50
CA VAL A 146 -0.34 -13.66 -2.64
C VAL A 146 0.25 -14.24 -1.36
N ASP A 147 1.58 -14.19 -1.24
CA ASP A 147 2.26 -14.56 0.00
C ASP A 147 1.97 -13.49 1.06
N ILE A 148 1.02 -13.77 1.96
CA ILE A 148 0.51 -12.86 2.99
C ILE A 148 1.65 -12.31 3.85
N LYS A 149 2.69 -13.13 4.10
CA LYS A 149 3.87 -12.76 4.88
C LYS A 149 4.68 -11.65 4.21
N LEU A 150 4.96 -11.79 2.91
CA LEU A 150 5.70 -10.78 2.14
C LEU A 150 4.92 -9.46 2.06
N THR A 151 3.60 -9.55 1.88
CA THR A 151 2.72 -8.38 1.83
C THR A 151 2.75 -7.58 3.14
N ASN A 152 2.79 -8.26 4.29
CA ASN A 152 2.85 -7.60 5.59
C ASN A 152 4.21 -6.92 5.86
N ILE A 153 5.31 -7.52 5.42
CA ILE A 153 6.66 -6.94 5.56
C ILE A 153 6.76 -5.65 4.74
N GLU A 154 6.24 -5.63 3.52
CA GLU A 154 6.25 -4.44 2.67
C GLU A 154 5.34 -3.32 3.15
N LYS A 155 4.12 -3.64 3.62
CA LYS A 155 3.24 -2.65 4.24
C LYS A 155 3.95 -1.93 5.39
N ARG A 156 4.64 -2.70 6.26
CA ARG A 156 5.45 -2.11 7.35
C ARG A 156 6.56 -1.20 6.82
N LYS A 157 7.20 -1.55 5.70
CA LYS A 157 8.25 -0.74 5.08
C LYS A 157 7.71 0.53 4.41
N GLN A 158 6.54 0.47 3.76
CA GLN A 158 5.87 1.65 3.19
C GLN A 158 5.46 2.62 4.30
N ILE A 159 4.84 2.13 5.38
CA ILE A 159 4.48 2.95 6.54
C ILE A 159 5.72 3.66 7.11
N ARG A 160 6.87 2.96 7.21
CA ARG A 160 8.12 3.59 7.66
C ARG A 160 8.58 4.72 6.74
N LYS A 161 8.56 4.51 5.43
CA LYS A 161 8.94 5.54 4.44
C LYS A 161 8.00 6.74 4.48
N GLU A 162 6.69 6.52 4.53
CA GLU A 162 5.70 7.61 4.62
C GLU A 162 5.86 8.42 5.90
N ASN A 163 6.15 7.76 7.03
CA ASN A 163 6.44 8.46 8.28
C ASN A 163 7.75 9.27 8.18
N GLU A 164 8.75 8.77 7.46
CA GLU A 164 9.99 9.49 7.23
C GLU A 164 9.81 10.70 6.30
N THR A 165 9.02 10.57 5.22
CA THR A 165 8.69 11.71 4.35
C THR A 165 7.88 12.75 5.10
N LYS A 166 6.89 12.34 5.89
CA LYS A 166 6.13 13.26 6.77
C LYS A 166 7.04 13.99 7.77
N ARG A 167 8.01 13.29 8.37
CA ARG A 167 9.01 13.93 9.26
C ARG A 167 9.85 14.95 8.51
N LYS A 168 10.29 14.65 7.28
CA LYS A 168 11.06 15.59 6.44
C LYS A 168 10.21 16.80 6.03
N GLU A 169 8.94 16.61 5.69
CA GLU A 169 8.02 17.70 5.38
C GLU A 169 7.75 18.60 6.59
N ILE A 170 7.55 18.03 7.78
CA ILE A 170 7.38 18.79 9.02
C ILE A 170 8.66 19.59 9.32
N ASN A 171 9.83 18.97 9.18
CA ASN A 171 11.11 19.66 9.39
C ASN A 171 11.31 20.79 8.37
N LEU A 172 11.01 20.57 7.09
CA LEU A 172 11.12 21.59 6.06
C LEU A 172 10.18 22.77 6.33
N LYS A 173 8.94 22.50 6.75
CA LYS A 173 8.00 23.56 7.16
C LYS A 173 8.53 24.35 8.35
N HIS A 174 9.09 23.68 9.35
CA HIS A 174 9.69 24.34 10.51
C HIS A 174 10.85 25.25 10.13
N ILE A 175 11.74 24.80 9.23
CA ILE A 175 12.88 25.59 8.74
C ILE A 175 12.41 26.84 7.97
N ILE A 176 11.37 26.72 7.15
CA ILE A 176 10.80 27.86 6.41
C ILE A 176 10.18 28.88 7.38
N THR A 177 9.47 28.42 8.41
CA THR A 177 8.89 29.31 9.43
C THR A 177 9.95 30.05 10.23
N THR A 178 11.06 29.39 10.59
CA THR A 178 12.18 30.05 11.31
C THR A 178 12.98 31.01 10.43
N ALA A 179 13.10 30.74 9.12
CA ALA A 179 13.75 31.67 8.19
C ALA A 179 12.92 32.93 7.92
N ALA A 180 11.59 32.86 8.07
CA ALA A 180 10.70 34.02 7.94
C ALA A 180 10.70 34.94 9.18
N THR A 181 11.27 34.51 10.30
CA THR A 181 11.35 35.30 11.55
C THR A 181 12.68 36.07 11.71
N ASP A 182 13.65 35.92 10.80
CA ASP A 182 14.97 36.56 10.92
C ASP A 182 15.07 37.98 10.31
N GLU A 183 13.95 38.60 9.89
CA GLU A 183 13.87 40.03 9.59
C GLU A 183 12.95 40.76 10.59
N TYR A 184 13.34 40.83 11.86
CA TYR A 184 13.10 41.99 12.75
C TYR A 184 13.78 41.75 14.11
N SER A 185 15.05 42.12 14.21
CA SER A 185 15.71 42.26 15.52
C SER A 185 15.34 43.62 16.11
N SER A 186 14.52 43.64 17.15
CA SER A 186 14.57 44.69 18.17
C SER A 186 14.22 44.10 19.54
N GLU A 187 15.09 44.40 20.49
CA GLU A 187 15.13 43.96 21.89
C GLU A 187 13.84 44.20 22.67
N SER A 188 13.43 43.23 23.50
CA SER A 188 13.12 43.41 24.95
C SER A 188 12.64 42.09 25.61
N GLU A 189 13.19 41.80 26.79
CA GLU A 189 12.80 40.76 27.75
C GLU A 189 12.14 41.44 28.98
N PRO A 190 11.48 40.73 29.91
CA PRO A 190 10.29 39.89 29.78
C PRO A 190 9.15 40.39 30.71
N GLU A 191 7.89 40.02 30.48
CA GLU A 191 6.87 40.18 31.54
C GLU A 191 5.86 39.02 31.54
N TYR A 192 5.74 38.39 32.71
CA TYR A 192 4.78 37.35 33.03
C TYR A 192 3.35 37.87 32.88
N MET A 193 2.49 37.16 32.14
CA MET A 193 1.08 37.07 32.54
C MET A 193 0.39 35.83 31.95
N GLU A 194 -0.01 34.97 32.88
CA GLU A 194 -0.87 33.81 32.71
C GLU A 194 -2.26 34.24 32.16
N LYS A 195 -2.69 33.66 31.02
CA LYS A 195 -4.11 33.64 30.67
C LYS A 195 -4.49 32.41 29.86
N SER A 196 -5.16 31.51 30.56
CA SER A 196 -6.08 30.47 30.11
C SER A 196 -6.78 30.76 28.78
N PHE A 197 -6.72 29.80 27.85
CA PHE A 197 -7.69 29.66 26.77
C PHE A 197 -8.14 28.20 26.66
N GLU A 198 -9.43 28.02 26.92
CA GLU A 198 -10.23 26.83 26.67
C GLU A 198 -10.27 26.53 25.16
N ILE A 199 -10.13 25.25 24.79
CA ILE A 199 -10.51 24.76 23.46
C ILE A 199 -11.30 23.46 23.64
N ASP A 200 -12.62 23.68 23.64
CA ASP A 200 -13.70 22.98 22.94
C ASP A 200 -13.53 21.48 22.62
N GLU A 201 -14.40 20.69 23.25
CA GLU A 201 -14.71 19.30 22.93
C GLU A 201 -15.54 19.21 21.64
N GLN A 202 -14.99 18.61 20.59
CA GLN A 202 -15.82 17.86 19.64
C GLN A 202 -15.20 16.48 19.37
N GLN A 203 -15.95 15.47 19.78
CA GLN A 203 -15.68 14.05 19.59
C GLN A 203 -15.92 13.63 18.13
N GLU A 204 -14.97 12.92 17.53
CA GLU A 204 -15.28 11.82 16.60
C GLU A 204 -14.37 10.61 16.86
N THR A 205 -15.00 9.44 16.74
CA THR A 205 -14.63 8.16 17.32
C THR A 205 -13.66 7.36 16.43
N GLY A 206 -12.46 7.09 16.94
CA GLY A 206 -11.52 6.09 16.42
C GLY A 206 -11.10 5.12 17.54
N PRO A 207 -10.50 3.95 17.23
CA PRO A 207 -10.17 2.96 18.25
C PRO A 207 -9.16 3.58 19.22
N SER A 208 -9.65 3.91 20.41
CA SER A 208 -8.85 4.50 21.47
C SER A 208 -7.65 3.60 21.72
N LYS A 209 -6.44 4.15 21.54
CA LYS A 209 -5.21 3.48 21.98
C LYS A 209 -5.40 3.16 23.47
N PRO A 210 -5.04 1.96 23.97
CA PRO A 210 -5.22 1.65 25.38
C PRO A 210 -4.50 2.72 26.20
N LYS A 211 -5.27 3.44 27.03
CA LYS A 211 -4.73 4.42 27.96
C LYS A 211 -3.72 3.66 28.82
N ARG A 212 -2.44 4.07 28.71
CA ARG A 212 -1.37 3.44 29.48
C ARG A 212 -1.63 3.77 30.94
N ALA A 213 -1.88 2.75 31.77
CA ALA A 213 -2.03 2.91 33.21
C ALA A 213 -0.88 3.74 33.80
N ARG A 214 -1.21 4.68 34.68
CA ARG A 214 -0.24 5.66 35.23
C ARG A 214 -0.08 5.60 36.74
N LYS A 215 -1.00 4.95 37.46
CA LYS A 215 -0.99 4.94 38.92
C LYS A 215 -0.30 3.69 39.45
N GLU A 216 0.68 3.90 40.32
CA GLU A 216 1.37 2.84 41.04
C GLU A 216 0.51 2.38 42.22
N LEU A 217 0.23 1.07 42.29
CA LEU A 217 -0.52 0.44 43.39
C LEU A 217 0.39 -0.42 44.28
N LEU A 218 1.53 -0.86 43.75
CA LEU A 218 2.48 -1.73 44.43
C LEU A 218 3.35 -0.91 45.39
N THR A 219 2.96 -0.91 46.65
CA THR A 219 3.80 -0.41 47.75
C THR A 219 4.76 -1.49 48.26
N SER A 220 5.85 -1.08 48.90
CA SER A 220 6.80 -2.00 49.54
C SER A 220 6.12 -2.93 50.56
N ARG A 221 5.16 -2.41 51.33
CA ARG A 221 4.35 -3.19 52.27
C ARG A 221 3.50 -4.26 51.59
N LEU A 222 2.92 -3.95 50.43
CA LEU A 222 2.11 -4.89 49.66
C LEU A 222 2.98 -5.99 49.01
N ALA A 223 4.17 -5.63 48.52
CA ALA A 223 5.15 -6.59 48.02
C ALA A 223 5.60 -7.57 49.13
N ALA A 224 5.90 -7.06 50.33
CA ALA A 224 6.24 -7.86 51.51
C ALA A 224 5.13 -8.85 51.89
N ALA A 225 3.88 -8.39 51.88
CA ALA A 225 2.72 -9.23 52.20
C ALA A 225 2.56 -10.37 51.19
N PHE A 226 2.78 -10.10 49.89
CA PHE A 226 2.74 -11.15 48.88
C PHE A 226 3.82 -12.22 49.04
N ASP A 227 5.04 -11.82 49.41
CA ASP A 227 6.14 -12.76 49.65
C ASP A 227 5.91 -13.58 50.91
N LYS A 228 5.42 -12.96 52.00
CA LYS A 228 5.06 -13.66 53.23
C LYS A 228 3.95 -14.68 53.01
N CYS A 229 2.95 -14.34 52.19
CA CYS A 229 1.84 -15.22 51.85
C CYS A 229 2.17 -16.20 50.71
N LYS A 230 3.40 -16.18 50.17
CA LYS A 230 3.84 -17.03 49.04
C LYS A 230 2.92 -16.96 47.82
N ILE A 231 2.34 -15.78 47.56
CA ILE A 231 1.39 -15.56 46.46
C ILE A 231 2.18 -15.49 45.16
N SER A 232 1.78 -16.27 44.14
CA SER A 232 2.43 -16.23 42.84
C SER A 232 2.22 -14.87 42.13
N GLU A 233 3.07 -14.54 41.17
CA GLU A 233 2.92 -13.31 40.37
C GLU A 233 1.61 -13.28 39.58
N SER A 234 1.12 -14.46 39.17
CA SER A 234 -0.18 -14.59 38.49
C SER A 234 -1.32 -14.36 39.46
N ASP A 235 -1.28 -14.97 40.64
CA ASP A 235 -2.37 -14.86 41.62
C ASP A 235 -2.44 -13.44 42.20
N ALA A 236 -1.31 -12.78 42.35
CA ALA A 236 -1.25 -11.37 42.74
C ALA A 236 -1.96 -10.46 41.74
N VAL A 237 -1.85 -10.70 40.42
CA VAL A 237 -2.61 -9.93 39.42
C VAL A 237 -4.11 -10.09 39.65
N HIS A 238 -4.59 -11.33 39.79
CA HIS A 238 -6.01 -11.61 39.97
C HIS A 238 -6.55 -11.01 41.27
N LEU A 239 -5.80 -11.10 42.36
CA LEU A 239 -6.18 -10.53 43.65
C LEU A 239 -6.29 -9.00 43.60
N LEU A 240 -5.36 -8.34 42.89
CA LEU A 240 -5.36 -6.88 42.75
C LEU A 240 -6.49 -6.38 41.86
N VAL A 241 -6.81 -7.11 40.78
CA VAL A 241 -7.97 -6.78 39.93
C VAL A 241 -9.26 -6.94 40.74
N ALA A 242 -9.44 -8.07 41.43
CA ALA A 242 -10.62 -8.32 42.26
C ALA A 242 -10.78 -7.29 43.40
N PHE A 243 -9.67 -6.87 44.01
CA PHE A 243 -9.69 -5.82 45.04
C PHE A 243 -10.14 -4.47 44.48
N LEU A 244 -9.63 -4.07 43.30
CA LEU A 244 -10.02 -2.80 42.69
C LEU A 244 -11.48 -2.80 42.26
N GLU A 245 -11.97 -3.93 41.73
CA GLU A 245 -13.39 -4.11 41.43
C GLU A 245 -14.25 -3.99 42.69
N ALA A 246 -13.82 -4.56 43.82
CA ALA A 246 -14.53 -4.45 45.10
C ALA A 246 -14.56 -3.02 45.67
N VAL A 247 -13.57 -2.19 45.33
CA VAL A 247 -13.46 -0.78 45.77
C VAL A 247 -14.05 0.18 44.71
N SER A 248 -14.65 -0.34 43.62
CA SER A 248 -15.21 0.44 42.52
C SER A 248 -14.19 1.35 41.81
N LEU A 249 -12.94 0.91 41.71
CA LEU A 249 -11.87 1.59 40.99
C LEU A 249 -11.60 0.88 39.66
N ASP A 250 -11.39 1.63 38.57
CA ASP A 250 -11.09 1.04 37.25
C ASP A 250 -9.68 0.41 37.26
N PRO A 251 -9.55 -0.92 37.03
CA PRO A 251 -8.25 -1.59 36.94
C PRO A 251 -7.35 -1.04 35.83
N SER A 252 -7.93 -0.41 34.80
CA SER A 252 -7.21 0.15 33.65
C SER A 252 -6.32 1.35 34.01
N ASP A 253 -6.59 2.01 35.14
CA ASP A 253 -5.84 3.17 35.60
C ASP A 253 -4.54 2.81 36.35
N TYR A 254 -4.43 1.54 36.79
CA TYR A 254 -3.35 1.06 37.66
C TYR A 254 -2.38 0.12 36.96
N ILE A 255 -1.11 0.17 37.36
CA ILE A 255 -0.05 -0.66 36.79
C ILE A 255 -0.14 -2.08 37.37
N ILE A 256 -1.01 -2.92 36.79
CA ILE A 256 -1.24 -4.30 37.21
C ILE A 256 -0.77 -5.25 36.11
N ASN A 257 0.53 -5.54 36.10
CA ASN A 257 1.08 -6.56 35.20
C ASN A 257 2.13 -7.40 35.93
N ARG A 258 2.32 -8.64 35.48
CA ARG A 258 3.22 -9.61 36.11
C ARG A 258 4.65 -9.09 36.26
N THR A 259 5.16 -8.39 35.23
CA THR A 259 6.52 -7.83 35.23
C THR A 259 6.72 -6.72 36.25
N SER A 260 5.75 -5.83 36.43
CA SER A 260 5.77 -4.76 37.42
C SER A 260 5.70 -5.32 38.85
N ILE A 261 4.88 -6.37 39.07
CA ILE A 261 4.80 -7.06 40.36
C ILE A 261 6.13 -7.75 40.68
N ARG A 262 6.74 -8.44 39.72
CA ARG A 262 8.05 -9.08 39.87
C ARG A 262 9.12 -8.06 40.25
N ASN A 263 9.20 -6.96 39.51
CA ASN A 263 10.20 -5.92 39.75
C ASN A 263 10.00 -5.25 41.12
N ALA A 264 8.76 -4.94 41.51
CA ALA A 264 8.47 -4.37 42.82
C ALA A 264 8.88 -5.29 43.98
N ARG A 265 8.70 -6.62 43.83
CA ARG A 265 9.18 -7.60 44.81
C ARG A 265 10.69 -7.73 44.83
N ALA A 266 11.35 -7.67 43.67
CA ALA A 266 12.81 -7.70 43.59
C ALA A 266 13.44 -6.51 44.33
N VAL A 267 12.93 -5.29 44.08
CA VAL A 267 13.36 -4.07 44.78
C VAL A 267 13.14 -4.19 46.30
N TYR A 268 12.02 -4.78 46.73
CA TYR A 268 11.78 -4.99 48.15
C TYR A 268 12.80 -5.96 48.79
N ARG A 269 13.12 -7.07 48.11
CA ARG A 269 14.09 -8.05 48.60
C ARG A 269 15.49 -7.45 48.70
N GLU A 270 15.90 -6.66 47.70
CA GLU A 270 17.18 -5.95 47.70
C GLU A 270 17.28 -4.88 48.81
N SER A 271 16.16 -4.38 49.33
CA SER A 271 16.14 -3.34 50.38
C SER A 271 16.20 -3.88 51.82
N TYR A 272 16.09 -5.20 52.01
CA TYR A 272 16.08 -5.86 53.32
C TYR A 272 17.11 -6.99 53.46
N ASP A 273 17.96 -7.19 52.46
CA ASP A 273 19.24 -7.92 52.55
C ASP A 273 20.37 -6.94 52.91
#